data_AF-F8PDH5-F1
#
_entry.id   AF-F8PDH5-F1
#
_cell.length_a   1.000
_cell.length_b   1.000
_cell.length_c   1.000
_cell.angle_alpha   90.00
_cell.angle_beta   90.00
_cell.angle_gamma   90.00
#
_symmetry.space_group_name_H-M   'P 1'
#
loop_
_entity.id
_entity.type
_entity.pdbx_description
1 polymer ?
#
loop_
_entity_poly.entity_id
_entity_poly.type
_entity_poly.pdbx_seq_one_letter_code
_entity_poly.pdbx_strand_id
1 'polypeptide(L)'
;MPTKLAIPDLAIALDFMGEDYQEARVELSNKIINDTLAAMSLVNLWVISNNKDKLAWAQQVEEENLVAEKKSQRLSEDIATQQKCLADKQDSAWQEERKRNKLKYAPVKDIDVPSDPIIIPSQYATQKIENESW
;
A
#
# COMPACT_ATOMS: atom_id res chain seq x y z
N MET A 1 17.70 12.90 -20.93
CA MET A 1 16.56 11.98 -20.75
C MET A 1 17.12 10.58 -20.79
N PRO A 2 17.10 9.76 -19.72
CA PRO A 2 17.51 8.39 -19.86
C PRO A 2 16.41 7.68 -20.65
N THR A 3 16.75 7.29 -21.87
CA THR A 3 15.92 6.46 -22.74
C THR A 3 15.56 5.21 -21.96
N LYS A 4 14.26 4.90 -21.88
CA LYS A 4 13.68 3.70 -21.27
C LYS A 4 14.58 2.50 -21.62
N LEU A 5 15.37 2.03 -20.65
CA LEU A 5 16.32 0.93 -20.84
C LEU A 5 15.51 -0.25 -21.36
N ALA A 6 15.80 -0.69 -22.59
CA ALA A 6 15.35 -1.99 -23.06
C ALA A 6 15.88 -3.00 -22.04
N ILE A 7 15.00 -3.87 -21.51
CA ILE A 7 15.36 -4.88 -20.52
C ILE A 7 16.57 -5.65 -21.09
N PRO A 8 17.77 -5.54 -20.50
CA PRO A 8 18.98 -6.10 -21.10
C PRO A 8 18.92 -7.62 -21.29
N ASP A 9 18.08 -8.30 -20.51
CA ASP A 9 17.80 -9.73 -20.67
C ASP A 9 17.07 -10.10 -21.96
N LEU A 10 16.40 -9.15 -22.62
CA LEU A 10 15.71 -9.36 -23.90
C LEU A 10 16.59 -8.98 -25.10
N ALA A 11 17.81 -8.48 -24.87
CA ALA A 11 18.71 -8.10 -25.95
C ALA A 11 19.24 -9.37 -26.67
N ILE A 12 18.98 -9.45 -27.97
CA ILE A 12 19.51 -10.51 -28.85
C ILE A 12 20.88 -10.07 -29.34
N ALA A 13 21.83 -11.00 -29.34
CA ALA A 13 23.17 -10.74 -29.90
C ALA A 13 23.06 -10.38 -31.38
N LEU A 14 23.70 -9.29 -31.76
CA LEU A 14 23.74 -8.82 -33.14
C LEU A 14 24.59 -9.75 -34.01
N ASP A 15 24.22 -9.92 -35.27
CA ASP A 15 25.03 -10.68 -36.23
C ASP A 15 26.15 -9.79 -36.77
N PHE A 16 27.31 -9.85 -36.11
CA PHE A 16 28.50 -9.09 -36.50
C PHE A 16 29.17 -9.57 -37.78
N MET A 17 28.71 -10.68 -38.38
CA MET A 17 29.12 -11.08 -39.74
C MET A 17 28.34 -10.34 -40.83
N GLY A 18 27.27 -9.62 -40.47
CA GLY A 18 26.47 -8.81 -41.38
C GLY A 18 27.24 -7.65 -42.01
N GLU A 19 26.72 -7.17 -43.14
CA GLU A 19 27.32 -6.06 -43.90
C GLU A 19 27.36 -4.75 -43.07
N ASP A 20 26.38 -4.55 -42.20
CA ASP A 20 26.29 -3.40 -41.27
C ASP A 20 27.52 -3.25 -40.35
N TYR A 21 28.25 -4.34 -40.10
CA TYR A 21 29.44 -4.36 -39.23
C TYR A 21 30.75 -4.56 -40.01
N GLN A 22 30.72 -4.50 -41.34
CA GLN A 22 31.91 -4.68 -42.16
C GLN A 22 32.99 -3.64 -41.84
N GLU A 23 32.63 -2.38 -41.65
CA GLU A 23 33.59 -1.31 -41.31
C GLU A 23 34.33 -1.61 -39.99
N ALA A 24 33.57 -1.95 -38.94
CA ALA A 24 34.14 -2.31 -37.64
C ALA A 24 35.03 -3.56 -37.71
N ARG A 25 34.66 -4.55 -38.54
CA ARG A 25 35.51 -5.74 -38.77
C ARG A 25 36.78 -5.39 -39.52
N VAL A 26 36.73 -4.52 -40.53
CA VAL A 26 37.91 -4.06 -41.28
C VAL A 26 38.87 -3.31 -40.36
N GLU A 27 38.35 -2.46 -39.48
CA GLU A 27 39.18 -1.71 -38.51
C GLU A 27 39.90 -2.64 -37.52
N LEU A 28 39.24 -3.71 -37.09
CA LEU A 28 39.83 -4.73 -36.20
C LEU A 28 40.74 -5.73 -36.91
N SER A 29 40.59 -5.89 -38.23
CA SER A 29 41.34 -6.87 -39.01
C SER A 29 42.79 -6.46 -39.23
N ASN A 30 43.70 -7.42 -39.21
CA ASN A 30 45.11 -7.23 -39.55
C ASN A 30 45.71 -8.53 -40.12
N LYS A 31 47.03 -8.61 -40.32
CA LYS A 31 47.67 -9.82 -40.87
C LYS A 31 47.43 -11.10 -40.04
N ILE A 32 47.08 -10.96 -38.76
CA ILE A 32 46.86 -12.05 -37.81
C ILE A 32 45.35 -12.24 -37.56
N ILE A 33 44.59 -11.16 -37.50
CA ILE A 33 43.14 -11.16 -37.24
C ILE A 33 42.41 -11.10 -38.59
N ASN A 34 41.83 -12.23 -38.98
CA ASN A 34 40.93 -12.29 -40.12
C ASN A 34 39.52 -11.82 -39.73
N ASP A 35 38.67 -11.65 -40.74
CA ASP A 35 37.32 -11.13 -40.61
C ASP A 35 36.44 -11.92 -39.62
N THR A 36 36.57 -13.25 -39.61
CA THR A 36 35.87 -14.11 -38.63
C THR A 36 36.31 -13.83 -37.20
N LEU A 37 37.62 -13.70 -36.97
CA LEU A 37 38.15 -13.37 -35.64
C LEU A 37 37.75 -11.97 -35.20
N ALA A 38 37.72 -11.00 -36.12
CA ALA A 38 37.22 -9.65 -35.84
C ALA A 38 35.73 -9.67 -35.42
N ALA A 39 34.89 -10.41 -36.13
CA ALA A 39 33.48 -10.58 -35.76
C ALA A 39 33.31 -11.23 -34.39
N MET A 40 34.10 -12.27 -34.09
CA MET A 40 34.09 -12.92 -32.77
C MET A 40 34.51 -11.95 -31.65
N SER A 41 35.50 -11.08 -31.90
CA SER A 41 35.88 -10.04 -30.96
C SER A 41 34.73 -9.06 -30.68
N LEU A 42 33.97 -8.67 -31.71
CA LEU A 42 32.80 -7.81 -31.57
C LEU A 42 31.69 -8.50 -30.76
N VAL A 43 31.41 -9.79 -31.01
CA VAL A 43 30.48 -10.58 -30.20
C VAL A 43 30.89 -10.58 -28.72
N ASN A 44 32.17 -10.82 -28.44
CA ASN A 44 32.68 -10.85 -27.06
C ASN A 44 32.54 -9.50 -26.36
N LEU A 45 32.85 -8.41 -27.06
CA LEU A 45 32.67 -7.05 -26.52
C LEU A 45 31.21 -6.76 -26.23
N TRP A 46 30.31 -7.15 -27.13
CA TRP A 46 28.87 -7.00 -26.93
C TRP A 46 28.39 -7.78 -25.71
N VAL A 47 28.82 -9.04 -25.53
CA VAL A 47 28.47 -9.85 -24.36
C VAL A 47 28.96 -9.21 -23.06
N ILE A 48 30.20 -8.71 -23.04
CA ILE A 48 30.75 -8.03 -21.86
C ILE A 48 29.95 -6.78 -21.53
N SER A 49 29.58 -5.98 -22.54
CA SER A 49 28.75 -4.79 -22.34
C SER A 49 27.36 -5.15 -21.83
N ASN A 50 26.68 -6.09 -22.48
CA ASN A 50 25.34 -6.51 -22.11
C ASN A 50 25.29 -7.09 -20.69
N ASN A 51 26.32 -7.83 -20.27
CA ASN A 51 26.42 -8.34 -18.89
C ASN A 51 26.55 -7.21 -17.85
N LYS A 52 27.25 -6.12 -18.18
CA LYS A 52 27.31 -4.93 -17.31
C LYS A 52 25.95 -4.26 -17.22
N ASP A 53 25.26 -4.12 -18.35
CA ASP A 53 23.94 -3.51 -18.40
C ASP A 53 22.91 -4.33 -17.62
N LYS A 54 22.96 -5.67 -17.71
CA LYS A 54 22.15 -6.58 -16.89
C LYS A 54 22.40 -6.38 -15.39
N LEU A 55 23.66 -6.26 -14.98
CA LEU A 55 24.01 -6.05 -13.58
C LEU A 55 23.51 -4.69 -13.07
N ALA A 56 23.71 -3.62 -13.85
CA ALA A 56 23.21 -2.29 -13.51
C ALA A 56 21.67 -2.27 -13.42
N TRP A 57 20.99 -2.93 -14.37
CA TRP A 57 19.55 -3.07 -14.36
C TRP A 57 19.05 -3.84 -13.13
N ALA A 58 19.69 -4.96 -12.78
CA ALA A 58 19.34 -5.73 -11.59
C ALA A 58 19.49 -4.90 -10.30
N GLN A 59 20.56 -4.11 -10.20
CA GLN A 59 20.76 -3.19 -9.07
C GLN A 59 19.66 -2.12 -9.01
N GLN A 60 19.28 -1.54 -10.15
CA GLN A 60 18.20 -0.56 -10.21
C GLN A 60 16.87 -1.16 -9.77
N VAL A 61 16.52 -2.34 -10.28
CA VAL A 61 15.27 -3.04 -9.91
C VAL A 61 15.26 -3.36 -8.40
N GLU A 62 16.38 -3.80 -7.84
CA GLU A 62 16.48 -4.06 -6.41
C GLU A 62 16.29 -2.78 -5.58
N GLU A 63 16.91 -1.67 -5.98
CA GLU A 63 16.73 -0.39 -5.29
C GLU A 63 15.28 0.12 -5.38
N GLU A 64 14.66 0.03 -6.55
CA GLU A 64 13.25 0.38 -6.75
C GLU A 64 12.32 -0.46 -5.86
N ASN A 65 12.58 -1.78 -5.75
CA ASN A 65 11.84 -2.67 -4.87
C ASN A 65 12.01 -2.30 -3.40
N LEU A 66 13.23 -2.04 -2.94
CA LEU A 66 13.50 -1.61 -1.57
C LEU A 66 12.81 -0.28 -1.22
N VAL A 67 12.77 0.67 -2.16
CA VAL A 67 12.05 1.93 -1.99
C VAL A 67 10.54 1.69 -1.90
N ALA A 68 9.98 0.84 -2.77
CA ALA A 68 8.57 0.49 -2.75
C ALA A 68 8.17 -0.19 -1.43
N GLU A 69 8.98 -1.13 -0.95
CA GLU A 69 8.77 -1.83 0.32
C GLU A 69 8.79 -0.86 1.50
N LYS A 70 9.84 -0.02 1.61
CA LYS A 70 9.93 1.01 2.66
C LYS A 70 8.74 1.96 2.64
N LYS A 71 8.27 2.35 1.45
CA LYS A 71 7.09 3.22 1.32
C LYS A 71 5.81 2.52 1.80
N SER A 72 5.64 1.25 1.44
CA SER A 72 4.52 0.43 1.90
C SER A 72 4.54 0.27 3.43
N GLN A 73 5.70 -0.03 3.99
CA GLN A 73 5.87 -0.16 5.43
C GLN A 73 5.51 1.13 6.16
N ARG A 74 6.05 2.28 5.73
CA ARG A 74 5.70 3.59 6.31
C ARG A 74 4.21 3.87 6.26
N LEU A 75 3.56 3.58 5.13
CA LEU A 75 2.11 3.76 5.01
C LEU A 75 1.34 2.89 6.02
N SER A 76 1.78 1.64 6.23
CA SER A 76 1.15 0.75 7.21
C SER A 76 1.33 1.23 8.65
N GLU A 77 2.51 1.76 8.99
CA GLU A 77 2.82 2.33 10.29
C GLU A 77 2.01 3.60 10.54
N ASP A 78 1.88 4.47 9.54
CA ASP A 78 1.05 5.69 9.61
C ASP A 78 -0.42 5.35 9.83
N ILE A 79 -0.96 4.33 9.15
CA ILE A 79 -2.34 3.87 9.36
C ILE A 79 -2.52 3.32 10.77
N ALA A 80 -1.59 2.48 11.25
CA ALA A 80 -1.66 1.88 12.58
C ALA A 80 -1.60 2.96 13.68
N THR A 81 -0.71 3.94 13.54
CA THR A 81 -0.60 5.06 14.49
C THR A 81 -1.86 5.93 14.48
N GLN A 82 -2.43 6.21 13.30
CA GLN A 82 -3.69 6.94 13.20
C GLN A 82 -4.85 6.19 13.86
N GLN A 83 -4.99 4.89 13.62
CA GLN A 83 -6.02 4.07 14.25
C GLN A 83 -5.90 4.06 15.77
N LYS A 84 -4.68 3.89 16.29
CA LYS A 84 -4.41 3.95 17.73
C LYS A 84 -4.80 5.32 18.32
N CYS A 85 -4.42 6.41 17.66
CA CYS A 85 -4.80 7.75 18.10
C CYS A 85 -6.32 7.96 18.13
N LEU A 86 -7.05 7.41 17.16
CA LEU A 86 -8.51 7.47 17.14
C LEU A 86 -9.13 6.65 18.29
N ALA A 87 -8.62 5.45 18.54
CA ALA A 87 -9.05 4.62 19.66
C ALA A 87 -8.81 5.31 21.01
N ASP A 88 -7.61 5.85 21.23
CA ASP A 88 -7.25 6.57 22.46
C ASP A 88 -8.15 7.79 22.68
N LYS A 89 -8.48 8.53 21.62
CA LYS A 89 -9.43 9.66 21.67
C LYS A 89 -10.84 9.19 22.02
N GLN A 90 -11.30 8.10 21.41
CA GLN A 90 -12.63 7.54 21.68
C GLN A 90 -12.74 7.05 23.13
N ASP A 91 -11.73 6.35 23.63
CA ASP A 91 -11.68 5.88 25.01
C ASP A 91 -11.66 7.04 25.99
N SER A 92 -10.85 8.07 25.71
CA SER A 92 -10.83 9.30 26.53
C SER A 92 -12.21 9.97 26.57
N ALA A 93 -12.89 10.07 25.42
CA ALA A 93 -14.24 10.63 25.34
C ALA A 93 -15.25 9.79 26.15
N TRP A 94 -15.19 8.45 26.06
CA TRP A 94 -16.02 7.56 26.85
C TRP A 94 -15.80 7.69 28.35
N GLN A 95 -14.54 7.81 28.79
CA GLN A 95 -14.20 8.00 30.20
C GLN A 95 -14.74 9.33 30.72
N GLU A 96 -14.57 10.41 29.96
CA GLU A 96 -15.12 11.72 30.33
C GLU A 96 -16.65 11.71 30.37
N GLU A 97 -17.29 11.05 29.42
CA GLU A 97 -18.75 10.90 29.40
C GLU A 97 -19.26 10.11 30.61
N ARG A 98 -18.61 9.02 30.99
CA ARG A 98 -18.93 8.26 32.22
C ARG A 98 -18.73 9.09 33.48
N LYS A 99 -17.68 9.91 33.53
CA LYS A 99 -17.40 10.81 34.67
C LYS A 99 -18.47 11.90 34.80
N ARG A 100 -18.95 12.46 33.69
CA ARG A 100 -19.98 13.51 33.69
C ARG A 100 -21.38 12.95 33.94
N ASN A 101 -21.71 11.80 33.36
CA ASN A 101 -23.04 11.19 33.39
C ASN A 101 -23.13 9.95 34.29
N LYS A 102 -22.59 10.03 35.52
CA LYS A 102 -22.47 8.88 36.45
C LYS A 102 -23.79 8.15 36.70
N LEU A 103 -24.91 8.87 36.78
CA LEU A 103 -26.24 8.29 37.03
C LEU A 103 -26.74 7.45 35.84
N LYS A 104 -26.42 7.85 34.60
CA LYS A 104 -26.82 7.11 33.39
C LYS A 104 -26.11 5.76 33.28
N TYR A 105 -24.89 5.66 33.80
CA TYR A 105 -24.08 4.45 33.77
C TYR A 105 -24.05 3.71 35.11
N ALA A 106 -24.87 4.12 36.08
CA ALA A 106 -25.02 3.37 37.33
C ALA A 106 -25.77 2.06 37.04
N PRO A 107 -25.43 0.95 37.73
CA PRO A 107 -26.23 -0.26 37.66
C PRO A 107 -27.70 0.05 37.93
N VAL A 108 -28.58 -0.38 37.04
CA VAL A 108 -30.02 -0.30 37.26
C VAL A 108 -30.30 -1.11 38.51
N LYS A 109 -30.91 -0.48 39.51
CA LYS A 109 -31.33 -1.19 40.71
C LYS A 109 -32.42 -2.19 40.29
N ASP A 110 -32.31 -3.42 40.76
CA ASP A 110 -33.44 -4.35 40.71
C ASP A 110 -34.51 -3.77 41.64
N ILE A 111 -35.42 -3.02 41.02
CA ILE A 111 -36.64 -2.56 41.65
C ILE A 111 -37.67 -3.60 41.26
N ASP A 112 -38.30 -4.24 42.24
CA ASP A 112 -39.38 -5.17 42.00
C ASP A 112 -40.41 -4.51 41.07
N VAL A 113 -40.73 -5.19 39.98
CA VAL A 113 -41.79 -4.75 39.07
C VAL A 113 -43.05 -4.59 39.91
N PRO A 114 -43.68 -3.40 39.95
CA PRO A 114 -44.92 -3.22 40.67
C PRO A 114 -45.93 -4.28 40.20
N SER A 115 -46.34 -5.17 41.10
CA SER A 115 -47.37 -6.18 40.82
C SER A 115 -48.76 -5.55 40.68
N ASP A 116 -48.91 -4.31 41.13
CA ASP A 116 -50.14 -3.57 41.02
C ASP A 116 -50.41 -3.17 39.57
N PRO A 117 -51.64 -3.35 39.07
CA PRO A 117 -51.99 -2.94 37.72
C PRO A 117 -51.82 -1.41 37.61
N ILE A 118 -51.05 -0.97 36.61
CA ILE A 118 -50.96 0.45 36.27
C ILE A 118 -52.29 0.86 35.65
N ILE A 119 -53.17 1.45 36.47
CA ILE A 119 -54.44 2.00 36.02
C ILE A 119 -54.13 3.39 35.43
N ILE A 120 -53.99 3.45 34.11
CA ILE A 120 -53.94 4.71 33.38
C ILE A 120 -55.39 5.09 33.03
N PRO A 121 -56.01 6.08 33.70
CA PRO A 121 -57.37 6.46 33.40
C PRO A 121 -57.48 6.99 31.96
N SER A 122 -58.56 6.63 31.27
CA SER A 122 -58.83 7.17 29.94
C SER A 122 -59.19 8.66 30.03
N GLN A 123 -58.96 9.40 28.94
CA GLN A 123 -59.31 10.83 28.87
C GLN A 123 -60.79 11.10 29.18
N TYR A 124 -61.66 10.15 28.82
CA TYR A 124 -63.09 10.20 29.14
C TYR A 124 -63.35 10.07 30.64
N ALA A 125 -62.64 9.16 31.33
CA ALA A 125 -62.76 9.00 32.77
C ALA A 125 -62.29 10.26 33.51
N THR A 126 -61.18 10.88 33.09
CA THR A 126 -60.71 12.15 33.69
C THR A 126 -61.70 13.30 33.49
N GLN A 127 -62.29 13.44 32.30
CA GLN A 127 -63.29 14.50 32.04
C GLN A 127 -64.58 14.29 32.83
N LYS A 128 -64.98 13.03 33.06
CA LYS A 128 -66.18 12.72 33.84
C LYS A 128 -66.03 13.10 35.31
N ILE A 129 -64.86 12.84 35.92
CA ILE A 129 -64.61 13.18 37.34
C ILE A 129 -64.56 14.70 37.54
N GLU A 130 -64.03 15.44 36.57
CA GLU A 130 -63.99 16.91 36.59
C GLU A 130 -65.41 17.52 36.47
N ASN A 131 -66.31 16.84 35.75
CA ASN A 131 -67.71 17.25 35.59
C ASN A 131 -68.64 16.76 36.72
N GLU A 132 -68.24 15.77 37.52
CA GLU A 132 -69.01 15.24 38.66
C GLU A 132 -68.61 15.84 40.03
N SER A 133 -67.65 16.79 40.07
CA SER A 133 -67.19 17.48 41.29
C SER A 133 -67.95 18.79 41.59
N TRP A 134 -69.28 18.81 41.38
CA TRP A 134 -70.17 19.94 41.71
C TRP A 134 -71.20 19.58 42.77
#